data_AF-A0A1M5ML02-F1
#
_entry.id   AF-A0A1M5ML02-F1
#
_cell.length_a   1.000
_cell.length_b   1.000
_cell.length_c   1.000
_cell.angle_alpha   90.00
_cell.angle_beta   90.00
_cell.angle_gamma   90.00
#
_symmetry.space_group_name_H-M   'P 1'
#
loop_
_entity.id
_entity.type
_entity.pdbx_description
1 polymer ?
#
loop_
_entity_poly.entity_id
_entity_poly.type
_entity_poly.pdbx_seq_one_letter_code
_entity_poly.pdbx_strand_id
1 'polypeptide(L)'
;MEEKSPEILIINGSPRKNKNCASIANEVIKKLTENNISFKLFNIYDMYIEYCTACGFCEKTGYCKFKDDMTPMYDMFDKSIGCIVISPVHFDCVSAKLKTLVDRTQAIYASKYILNKPSIDRSKKRIGMYISVGGSDPYNTQFKGGQIVMDFFFKSINTKLLYNLYINNTDRLSFLENNGFKSNLDNTIKDYINSVNSIRYKEDKENEEQKTID
;
A
#
# COMPACT_ATOMS: atom_id res chain seq x y z
N MET A 1 24.74 -11.57 4.26
CA MET A 1 24.15 -10.35 4.83
C MET A 1 22.66 -10.42 4.54
N GLU A 2 21.80 -10.55 5.56
CA GLU A 2 20.36 -10.43 5.35
C GLU A 2 20.05 -9.01 4.88
N GLU A 3 19.40 -8.90 3.72
CA GLU A 3 18.96 -7.62 3.18
C GLU A 3 17.83 -7.09 4.06
N LYS A 4 18.00 -5.90 4.64
CA LYS A 4 17.00 -5.28 5.52
C LYS A 4 15.68 -5.11 4.76
N SER A 5 14.58 -5.58 5.34
CA SER A 5 13.25 -5.42 4.73
C SER A 5 12.90 -3.94 4.55
N PRO A 6 12.24 -3.56 3.45
CA PRO A 6 11.90 -2.16 3.17
C PRO A 6 10.91 -1.63 4.22
N GLU A 7 11.13 -0.41 4.69
CA GLU A 7 10.22 0.26 5.63
C GLU A 7 8.87 0.56 4.98
N ILE A 8 8.88 0.97 3.70
CA ILE A 8 7.67 1.36 2.96
C ILE A 8 7.47 0.51 1.71
N LEU A 9 6.28 -0.07 1.56
CA LEU A 9 5.87 -0.70 0.31
C LEU A 9 5.10 0.30 -0.53
N ILE A 10 5.50 0.50 -1.78
CA ILE A 10 4.80 1.34 -2.74
C ILE A 10 4.16 0.42 -3.78
N ILE A 11 2.83 0.43 -3.88
CA ILE A 11 2.07 -0.41 -4.78
C ILE A 11 1.52 0.48 -5.90
N ASN A 12 2.10 0.36 -7.09
CA ASN A 12 1.59 1.01 -8.30
C ASN A 12 0.61 0.08 -9.02
N GLY A 13 -0.66 0.43 -8.96
CA GLY A 13 -1.77 -0.24 -9.63
C GLY A 13 -2.03 0.22 -11.06
N SER A 14 -1.16 1.04 -11.67
CA SER A 14 -1.34 1.49 -13.06
C SER A 14 -0.62 0.59 -14.07
N PRO A 15 -1.24 0.26 -15.22
CA PRO A 15 -0.53 -0.38 -16.33
C PRO A 15 0.40 0.58 -17.08
N ARG A 16 0.20 1.91 -16.92
CA ARG A 16 0.89 2.93 -17.69
C ARG A 16 2.15 3.38 -16.95
N LYS A 17 3.31 2.93 -17.41
CA LYS A 17 4.63 3.15 -16.77
C LYS A 17 5.11 4.61 -16.78
N ASN A 18 4.59 5.44 -17.70
CA ASN A 18 5.06 6.81 -17.91
C ASN A 18 3.91 7.84 -17.87
N LYS A 19 2.90 7.63 -17.02
CA LYS A 19 1.73 8.51 -16.88
C LYS A 19 1.52 8.89 -15.41
N ASN A 20 0.41 9.59 -15.13
CA ASN A 20 0.10 10.22 -13.83
C ASN A 20 0.45 9.37 -12.59
N CYS A 21 -0.02 8.12 -12.49
CA CYS A 21 0.31 7.26 -11.34
C CYS A 21 1.82 7.01 -11.18
N ALA A 22 2.54 6.79 -12.28
CA ALA A 22 3.99 6.58 -12.24
C ALA A 22 4.73 7.86 -11.88
N SER A 23 4.29 9.01 -12.39
CA SER A 23 4.85 10.32 -12.02
C SER A 23 4.65 10.62 -10.53
N ILE A 24 3.47 10.29 -9.98
CA ILE A 24 3.18 10.41 -8.54
C ILE A 24 4.09 9.45 -7.74
N ALA A 25 4.22 8.20 -8.18
CA ALA A 25 5.10 7.22 -7.53
C ALA A 25 6.55 7.70 -7.49
N ASN A 26 7.04 8.31 -8.58
CA ASN A 26 8.39 8.86 -8.64
C ASN A 26 8.59 10.03 -7.66
N GLU A 27 7.61 10.92 -7.49
CA GLU A 27 7.70 11.99 -6.49
C GLU A 27 7.72 11.43 -5.07
N VAL A 28 6.86 10.44 -4.76
CA VAL A 28 6.88 9.73 -3.48
C VAL A 28 8.26 9.11 -3.22
N ILE A 29 8.80 8.38 -4.20
CA ILE A 29 10.13 7.76 -4.11
C ILE A 29 11.22 8.78 -3.84
N LYS A 30 11.20 9.90 -4.57
CA LYS A 30 12.15 10.99 -4.39
C LYS A 30 12.12 11.52 -2.96
N LYS A 31 10.93 11.82 -2.42
CA LYS A 31 10.77 12.32 -1.05
C LYS A 31 11.20 11.30 0.02
N LEU A 32 10.89 10.02 -0.17
CA LEU A 32 11.34 8.96 0.75
C LEU A 32 12.87 8.83 0.73
N THR A 33 13.48 8.90 -0.45
CA THR A 33 14.94 8.88 -0.64
C THR A 33 15.61 10.07 0.05
N GLU A 34 15.09 11.28 -0.15
CA GLU A 34 15.57 12.51 0.50
C GLU A 34 15.53 12.43 2.04
N ASN A 35 14.67 11.58 2.60
CA ASN A 35 14.49 11.39 4.04
C ASN A 35 15.09 10.08 4.57
N ASN A 36 15.92 9.38 3.78
CA ASN A 36 16.57 8.11 4.15
C ASN A 36 15.59 7.03 4.64
N ILE A 37 14.40 6.97 4.02
CA ILE A 37 13.41 5.91 4.28
C ILE A 37 13.53 4.86 3.18
N SER A 38 13.82 3.63 3.59
CA SER A 38 13.91 2.50 2.66
C SER A 38 12.53 2.14 2.12
N PHE A 39 12.47 1.79 0.83
CA PHE A 39 11.21 1.44 0.18
C PHE A 39 11.39 0.34 -0.85
N LYS A 40 10.27 -0.29 -1.23
CA LYS A 40 10.18 -1.18 -2.38
C LYS A 40 8.97 -0.81 -3.24
N LEU A 41 9.21 -0.56 -4.52
CA LEU A 41 8.16 -0.32 -5.51
C LEU A 41 7.72 -1.64 -6.15
N PHE A 42 6.41 -1.87 -6.15
CA PHE A 42 5.75 -2.97 -6.85
C PHE A 42 4.89 -2.41 -7.97
N ASN A 43 5.32 -2.64 -9.22
CA ASN A 43 4.50 -2.38 -10.40
C ASN A 43 3.64 -3.64 -10.65
N ILE A 44 2.40 -3.65 -10.13
CA ILE A 44 1.58 -4.88 -10.09
C ILE A 44 1.27 -5.43 -11.48
N TYR A 45 1.24 -4.56 -12.51
CA TYR A 45 1.07 -4.99 -13.90
C TYR A 45 2.28 -5.73 -14.49
N ASP A 46 3.47 -5.61 -13.90
CA ASP A 46 4.66 -6.35 -14.30
C ASP A 46 4.82 -7.68 -13.54
N MET A 47 3.93 -7.94 -12.56
CA MET A 47 4.02 -9.11 -11.68
C MET A 47 3.06 -10.23 -12.13
N TYR A 48 3.53 -11.46 -12.06
CA TYR A 48 2.70 -12.64 -12.18
C TYR A 48 2.03 -12.91 -10.83
N ILE A 49 0.77 -12.48 -10.72
CA ILE A 49 -0.08 -12.66 -9.56
C ILE A 49 -1.39 -13.24 -10.06
N GLU A 50 -1.69 -14.47 -9.64
CA GLU A 50 -2.98 -15.10 -9.88
C GLU A 50 -4.10 -14.43 -9.10
N TYR A 51 -5.32 -14.48 -9.62
CA TYR A 51 -6.49 -13.96 -8.92
C TYR A 51 -6.97 -14.94 -7.84
N CYS A 52 -7.65 -14.42 -6.82
CA CYS A 52 -8.27 -15.28 -5.81
C CYS A 52 -9.42 -16.08 -6.44
N THR A 53 -9.35 -17.41 -6.33
CA THR A 53 -10.37 -18.34 -6.88
C THR A 53 -11.39 -18.79 -5.83
N ALA A 54 -11.42 -18.14 -4.66
CA ALA A 54 -12.26 -18.54 -3.52
C ALA A 54 -12.12 -20.02 -3.12
N CYS A 55 -10.93 -20.61 -3.34
CA CYS A 55 -10.71 -22.04 -3.14
C CYS A 55 -10.72 -22.52 -1.66
N GLY A 56 -10.86 -21.61 -0.69
CA GLY A 56 -10.92 -21.93 0.74
C GLY A 56 -9.62 -22.47 1.37
N PHE A 57 -8.51 -22.55 0.64
CA PHE A 57 -7.26 -23.12 1.17
C PHE A 57 -6.72 -22.34 2.38
N CYS A 58 -6.72 -21.00 2.30
CA CYS A 58 -6.22 -20.15 3.39
C CYS A 58 -7.09 -20.19 4.65
N GLU A 59 -8.37 -20.54 4.53
CA GLU A 59 -9.28 -20.71 5.67
C GLU A 59 -8.91 -21.92 6.50
N LYS A 60 -8.16 -22.87 5.94
CA LYS A 60 -7.66 -24.08 6.60
C LYS A 60 -6.21 -23.95 7.04
N THR A 61 -5.40 -23.20 6.29
CA THR A 61 -3.93 -23.19 6.47
C THR A 61 -3.34 -21.87 6.92
N GLY A 62 -4.05 -20.74 6.75
CA GLY A 62 -3.55 -19.40 7.02
C GLY A 62 -2.70 -18.80 5.90
N TYR A 63 -2.47 -19.54 4.80
CA TYR A 63 -1.64 -19.11 3.68
C TYR A 63 -2.34 -19.32 2.33
N CYS A 64 -1.92 -18.60 1.29
CA CYS A 64 -2.44 -18.82 -0.05
C CYS A 64 -1.77 -20.05 -0.69
N LYS A 65 -2.52 -20.85 -1.45
CA LYS A 65 -1.96 -22.01 -2.20
C LYS A 65 -1.12 -21.61 -3.41
N PHE A 66 -1.40 -20.43 -3.98
CA PHE A 66 -0.69 -19.94 -5.17
C PHE A 66 0.68 -19.40 -4.75
N LYS A 67 1.74 -19.96 -5.35
CA LYS A 67 3.13 -19.56 -5.17
C LYS A 67 3.58 -18.78 -6.40
N ASP A 68 3.51 -17.47 -6.31
CA ASP A 68 3.85 -16.52 -7.37
C ASP A 68 4.42 -15.21 -6.75
N ASP A 69 4.46 -14.11 -7.51
CA ASP A 69 5.11 -12.87 -7.07
C ASP A 69 4.43 -12.21 -5.86
N MET A 70 3.19 -12.61 -5.51
CA MET A 70 2.51 -12.16 -4.29
C MET A 70 3.08 -12.81 -3.03
N THR A 71 3.68 -14.00 -3.14
CA THR A 71 4.17 -14.80 -2.01
C THR A 71 5.09 -14.02 -1.07
N PRO A 72 6.18 -13.37 -1.54
CA PRO A 72 7.05 -12.59 -0.66
C PRO A 72 6.36 -11.35 -0.08
N MET A 73 5.30 -10.83 -0.72
CA MET A 73 4.62 -9.63 -0.23
C MET A 73 3.91 -9.85 1.10
N TYR A 74 3.42 -11.07 1.39
CA TYR A 74 2.76 -11.37 2.67
C TYR A 74 3.66 -11.07 3.87
N ASP A 75 4.93 -11.49 3.81
CA ASP A 75 5.94 -11.23 4.83
C ASP A 75 6.36 -9.75 4.83
N MET A 76 6.49 -9.13 3.65
CA MET A 76 6.81 -7.71 3.56
C MET A 76 5.74 -6.81 4.17
N PHE A 77 4.44 -7.16 4.06
CA PHE A 77 3.38 -6.42 4.75
C PHE A 77 3.57 -6.45 6.26
N ASP A 78 3.96 -7.60 6.82
CA ASP A 78 4.24 -7.73 8.25
C ASP A 78 5.47 -6.91 8.67
N LYS A 79 6.55 -6.98 7.90
CA LYS A 79 7.82 -6.33 8.26
C LYS A 79 7.83 -4.82 8.02
N SER A 80 7.06 -4.32 7.06
CA SER A 80 7.01 -2.88 6.75
C SER A 80 6.39 -2.04 7.89
N ILE A 81 6.77 -0.76 7.92
CA ILE A 81 6.17 0.29 8.77
C ILE A 81 4.95 0.90 8.07
N GLY A 82 4.94 0.91 6.73
CA GLY A 82 3.81 1.45 5.99
C GLY A 82 3.69 0.99 4.55
N CYS A 83 2.53 1.30 3.97
CA CYS A 83 2.18 0.93 2.61
C CYS A 83 1.48 2.11 1.90
N ILE A 84 1.93 2.43 0.69
CA ILE A 84 1.36 3.47 -0.16
C ILE A 84 0.78 2.79 -1.40
N VAL A 85 -0.52 2.95 -1.64
CA VAL A 85 -1.20 2.43 -2.83
C VAL A 85 -1.52 3.59 -3.77
N ILE A 86 -1.11 3.46 -5.04
CA ILE A 86 -1.39 4.43 -6.10
C ILE A 86 -2.15 3.71 -7.20
N SER A 87 -3.39 4.10 -7.48
CA SER A 87 -4.23 3.44 -8.48
C SER A 87 -4.89 4.43 -9.43
N PRO A 88 -5.03 4.11 -10.72
CA PRO A 88 -6.01 4.76 -11.56
C PRO A 88 -7.43 4.35 -11.13
N VAL A 89 -8.40 5.20 -11.43
CA VAL A 89 -9.83 4.87 -11.35
C VAL A 89 -10.24 4.16 -12.64
N HIS A 90 -10.55 2.87 -12.56
CA HIS A 90 -11.15 2.08 -13.62
C HIS A 90 -12.58 1.73 -13.21
N PHE A 91 -13.59 2.29 -13.90
CA PHE A 91 -15.01 2.08 -13.57
C PHE A 91 -15.32 2.29 -12.07
N ASP A 92 -15.02 3.50 -11.56
CA ASP A 92 -15.22 3.94 -10.15
C ASP A 92 -14.48 3.13 -9.08
N CYS A 93 -13.55 2.26 -9.49
CA CYS A 93 -12.80 1.39 -8.60
C CYS A 93 -11.30 1.39 -8.91
N VAL A 94 -10.53 0.67 -8.10
CA VAL A 94 -9.11 0.40 -8.38
C VAL A 94 -8.94 -0.44 -9.66
N SER A 95 -7.74 -0.46 -10.23
CA SER A 95 -7.49 -1.29 -11.40
C SER A 95 -7.72 -2.78 -11.13
N ALA A 96 -8.15 -3.53 -12.15
CA ALA A 96 -8.42 -4.96 -12.02
C ALA A 96 -7.19 -5.75 -11.53
N LYS A 97 -6.00 -5.41 -12.00
CA LYS A 97 -4.75 -6.06 -11.59
C LYS A 97 -4.35 -5.72 -10.15
N LEU A 98 -4.60 -4.49 -9.68
CA LEU A 98 -4.46 -4.19 -8.25
C LEU A 98 -5.49 -4.98 -7.42
N LYS A 99 -6.71 -5.13 -7.92
CA LYS A 99 -7.75 -5.90 -7.25
C LYS A 99 -7.38 -7.37 -7.07
N THR A 100 -6.62 -7.99 -7.99
CA THR A 100 -6.13 -9.37 -7.80
C THR A 100 -5.21 -9.50 -6.57
N LEU A 101 -4.32 -8.53 -6.35
CA LEU A 101 -3.51 -8.45 -5.14
C LEU A 101 -4.38 -8.27 -3.89
N VAL A 102 -5.34 -7.33 -3.95
CA VAL A 102 -6.24 -7.04 -2.82
C VAL A 102 -7.00 -8.30 -2.40
N ASP A 103 -7.60 -9.01 -3.35
CA ASP A 103 -8.38 -10.22 -3.09
C ASP A 103 -7.53 -11.35 -2.52
N ARG A 104 -6.25 -11.39 -2.87
CA ARG A 104 -5.30 -12.34 -2.32
C ARG A 104 -4.85 -12.05 -0.90
N THR A 105 -5.17 -10.87 -0.34
CA THR A 105 -5.01 -10.62 1.10
C THR A 105 -6.03 -11.37 1.96
N GLN A 106 -7.00 -12.07 1.34
CA GLN A 106 -7.86 -13.04 2.03
C GLN A 106 -7.06 -14.06 2.86
N ALA A 107 -5.82 -14.40 2.47
CA ALA A 107 -4.96 -15.26 3.26
C ALA A 107 -4.61 -14.66 4.64
N ILE A 108 -4.23 -13.38 4.66
CA ILE A 108 -3.98 -12.64 5.90
C ILE A 108 -5.28 -12.50 6.70
N TYR A 109 -6.39 -12.14 6.04
CA TYR A 109 -7.69 -12.06 6.70
C TYR A 109 -8.08 -13.37 7.39
N ALA A 110 -7.98 -14.49 6.69
CA ALA A 110 -8.30 -15.82 7.20
C ALA A 110 -7.43 -16.18 8.41
N SER A 111 -6.12 -15.91 8.34
CA SER A 111 -5.20 -16.14 9.47
C SER A 111 -5.65 -15.37 10.73
N LYS A 112 -6.11 -14.12 10.58
CA LYS A 112 -6.48 -13.25 11.71
C LYS A 112 -7.86 -13.56 12.29
N TYR A 113 -8.85 -13.80 11.43
CA TYR A 113 -10.26 -13.77 11.83
C TYR A 113 -10.96 -15.11 11.75
N ILE A 114 -10.47 -16.05 10.92
CA ILE A 114 -11.04 -17.39 10.80
C ILE A 114 -10.27 -18.35 11.70
N LEU A 115 -8.94 -18.38 11.54
CA LEU A 115 -8.07 -19.30 12.26
C LEU A 115 -7.62 -18.80 13.64
N ASN A 116 -7.77 -17.49 13.90
CA ASN A 116 -7.24 -16.83 15.11
C ASN A 116 -5.75 -17.10 15.35
N LYS A 117 -4.98 -17.28 14.27
CA LYS A 117 -3.53 -17.52 14.22
C LYS A 117 -2.92 -16.56 13.21
N PRO A 118 -2.77 -15.28 13.58
CA PRO A 118 -2.47 -14.23 12.63
C PRO A 118 -1.08 -14.44 12.00
N SER A 119 -0.99 -14.37 10.67
CA SER A 119 0.27 -14.41 9.93
C SER A 119 0.96 -13.05 9.85
N ILE A 120 0.45 -12.06 10.60
CA ILE A 120 0.90 -10.68 10.65
C ILE A 120 0.76 -10.20 12.10
N ASP A 121 1.77 -9.52 12.61
CA ASP A 121 1.75 -8.95 13.95
C ASP A 121 0.67 -7.86 14.03
N ARG A 122 -0.35 -8.15 14.86
CA ARG A 122 -1.50 -7.28 15.07
C ARG A 122 -1.20 -6.10 16.00
N SER A 123 -0.16 -6.21 16.82
CA SER A 123 0.26 -5.19 17.77
C SER A 123 1.13 -4.11 17.10
N LYS A 124 1.89 -4.49 16.08
CA LYS A 124 2.71 -3.56 15.29
C LYS A 124 1.87 -2.49 14.60
N LYS A 125 2.25 -1.24 14.82
CA LYS A 125 1.62 -0.07 14.23
C LYS A 125 2.12 0.11 12.81
N ARG A 126 1.19 0.08 11.85
CA ARG A 126 1.48 0.36 10.44
C ARG A 126 0.55 1.44 9.91
N ILE A 127 1.06 2.28 9.02
CA ILE A 127 0.29 3.37 8.42
C ILE A 127 0.17 3.23 6.90
N GLY A 128 -0.98 3.65 6.39
CA GLY A 128 -1.35 3.54 4.98
C GLY A 128 -1.58 4.89 4.33
N MET A 129 -1.23 4.98 3.05
CA MET A 129 -1.63 6.07 2.17
C MET A 129 -2.30 5.50 0.91
N TYR A 130 -3.38 6.12 0.46
CA TYR A 130 -4.03 5.80 -0.80
C TYR A 130 -4.08 7.04 -1.70
N ILE A 131 -3.65 6.89 -2.96
CA ILE A 131 -3.70 7.94 -3.98
C ILE A 131 -4.49 7.41 -5.18
N SER A 132 -5.64 8.03 -5.46
CA SER A 132 -6.50 7.66 -6.58
C SER A 132 -6.43 8.68 -7.71
N VAL A 133 -6.28 8.19 -8.94
CA VAL A 133 -6.09 9.01 -10.14
C VAL A 133 -7.24 8.82 -11.13
N GLY A 134 -8.13 9.80 -11.19
CA GLY A 134 -9.27 9.88 -12.11
C GLY A 134 -8.95 10.67 -13.38
N GLY A 135 -9.30 10.10 -14.53
CA GLY A 135 -9.13 10.77 -15.84
C GLY A 135 -10.22 11.81 -16.12
N SER A 136 -11.47 11.47 -15.79
CA SER A 136 -12.67 12.25 -16.11
C SER A 136 -12.80 13.55 -15.31
N ASP A 137 -13.68 14.42 -15.80
CA ASP A 137 -14.26 15.53 -15.03
C ASP A 137 -14.78 15.01 -13.65
N PRO A 138 -14.71 15.84 -12.60
CA PRO A 138 -15.08 15.42 -11.25
C PRO A 138 -16.57 15.13 -11.12
N TYR A 139 -16.90 14.06 -10.39
CA TYR A 139 -18.26 13.75 -9.95
C TYR A 139 -18.25 13.06 -8.59
N ASN A 140 -19.39 13.08 -7.89
CA ASN A 140 -19.50 12.75 -6.46
C ASN A 140 -19.06 11.34 -6.07
N THR A 141 -19.15 10.36 -6.97
CA THR A 141 -18.85 8.94 -6.67
C THR A 141 -17.50 8.46 -7.18
N GLN A 142 -16.77 9.30 -7.91
CA GLN A 142 -15.56 8.93 -8.68
C GLN A 142 -14.54 8.10 -7.90
N PHE A 143 -14.39 8.37 -6.60
CA PHE A 143 -13.40 7.71 -5.75
C PHE A 143 -14.00 6.76 -4.70
N LYS A 144 -15.33 6.68 -4.59
CA LYS A 144 -15.99 5.96 -3.49
C LYS A 144 -15.77 4.45 -3.56
N GLY A 145 -15.89 3.85 -4.75
CA GLY A 145 -15.70 2.40 -4.91
C GLY A 145 -14.27 1.99 -4.56
N GLY A 146 -13.29 2.71 -5.12
CA GLY A 146 -11.88 2.52 -4.77
C GLY A 146 -11.59 2.70 -3.28
N GLN A 147 -12.15 3.74 -2.65
CA GLN A 147 -11.95 4.01 -1.21
C GLN A 147 -12.43 2.85 -0.33
N ILE A 148 -13.63 2.33 -0.58
CA ILE A 148 -14.20 1.22 0.21
C ILE A 148 -13.30 -0.03 0.10
N VAL A 149 -12.80 -0.33 -1.10
CA VAL A 149 -11.89 -1.45 -1.32
C VAL A 149 -10.57 -1.23 -0.57
N MET A 150 -10.03 -0.02 -0.57
CA MET A 150 -8.79 0.31 0.14
C MET A 150 -8.94 0.28 1.66
N ASP A 151 -10.04 0.79 2.22
CA ASP A 151 -10.32 0.70 3.65
C ASP A 151 -10.25 -0.76 4.13
N PHE A 152 -10.83 -1.69 3.35
CA PHE A 152 -10.80 -3.11 3.69
C PHE A 152 -9.43 -3.75 3.43
N PHE A 153 -8.75 -3.39 2.34
CA PHE A 153 -7.39 -3.85 2.06
C PHE A 153 -6.43 -3.49 3.20
N PHE A 154 -6.40 -2.23 3.62
CA PHE A 154 -5.52 -1.76 4.71
C PHE A 154 -5.88 -2.43 6.04
N LYS A 155 -7.17 -2.61 6.34
CA LYS A 155 -7.63 -3.40 7.49
C LYS A 155 -7.14 -4.86 7.41
N SER A 156 -7.18 -5.49 6.23
CA SER A 156 -6.71 -6.85 6.00
C SER A 156 -5.20 -6.98 6.31
N ILE A 157 -4.37 -6.04 5.87
CA ILE A 157 -2.92 -6.06 6.13
C ILE A 157 -2.53 -5.41 7.47
N ASN A 158 -3.46 -5.30 8.43
CA ASN A 158 -3.23 -4.71 9.77
C ASN A 158 -2.56 -3.33 9.73
N THR A 159 -3.01 -2.49 8.82
CA THR A 159 -2.45 -1.16 8.55
C THR A 159 -3.56 -0.12 8.63
N LYS A 160 -3.30 1.00 9.31
CA LYS A 160 -4.27 2.09 9.44
C LYS A 160 -4.12 3.04 8.26
N LEU A 161 -5.13 3.11 7.39
CA LEU A 161 -5.18 4.10 6.32
C LEU A 161 -5.40 5.49 6.92
N LEU A 162 -4.38 6.35 6.84
CA LEU A 162 -4.39 7.69 7.44
C LEU A 162 -4.48 8.79 6.39
N TYR A 163 -3.91 8.56 5.20
CA TYR A 163 -3.75 9.59 4.19
C TYR A 163 -4.45 9.16 2.92
N ASN A 164 -5.37 9.98 2.42
CA ASN A 164 -6.09 9.75 1.18
C ASN A 164 -5.97 10.97 0.29
N LEU A 165 -5.54 10.77 -0.96
CA LEU A 165 -5.41 11.82 -1.95
C LEU A 165 -6.14 11.42 -3.23
N TYR A 166 -6.86 12.37 -3.82
CA TYR A 166 -7.61 12.14 -5.04
C TYR A 166 -7.27 13.24 -6.05
N ILE A 167 -6.93 12.84 -7.27
CA ILE A 167 -6.77 13.74 -8.41
C ILE A 167 -7.79 13.34 -9.47
N ASN A 168 -8.51 14.31 -10.02
CA ASN A 168 -9.46 14.13 -11.13
C ASN A 168 -8.98 14.92 -12.35
N ASN A 169 -9.72 14.81 -13.45
CA ASN A 169 -9.50 15.55 -14.69
C ASN A 169 -8.10 15.34 -15.30
N THR A 170 -7.48 14.19 -15.03
CA THR A 170 -6.09 13.94 -15.44
C THR A 170 -5.92 13.61 -16.91
N ASP A 171 -7.02 13.44 -17.66
CA ASP A 171 -7.00 13.36 -19.12
C ASP A 171 -6.81 14.74 -19.77
N ARG A 172 -7.15 15.83 -19.05
CA ARG A 172 -6.95 17.23 -19.51
C ARG A 172 -5.77 17.92 -18.84
N LEU A 173 -5.58 17.72 -17.54
CA LEU A 173 -4.50 18.33 -16.76
C LEU A 173 -3.66 17.23 -16.11
N SER A 174 -2.48 16.99 -16.65
CA SER A 174 -1.61 15.95 -16.10
C SER A 174 -1.12 16.30 -14.69
N PHE A 175 -0.69 15.29 -13.93
CA PHE A 175 -0.05 15.48 -12.63
C PHE A 175 1.13 16.47 -12.70
N LEU A 176 1.93 16.39 -13.77
CA LEU A 176 3.11 17.22 -13.94
C LEU A 176 2.76 18.70 -14.09
N GLU A 177 1.58 19.02 -14.63
CA GLU A 177 1.09 20.39 -14.83
C GLU A 177 0.24 20.88 -13.65
N ASN A 178 -0.25 19.96 -12.81
CA ASN A 178 -1.12 20.29 -11.68
C ASN A 178 -0.32 20.73 -10.44
N ASN A 179 0.09 22.00 -10.41
CA ASN A 179 0.84 22.57 -9.28
C ASN A 179 0.10 22.49 -7.94
N GLY A 180 -1.23 22.67 -7.93
CA GLY A 180 -2.02 22.58 -6.72
C GLY A 180 -1.99 21.18 -6.11
N PHE A 181 -2.17 20.14 -6.93
CA PHE A 181 -2.07 18.77 -6.46
C PHE A 181 -0.65 18.39 -6.03
N LYS A 182 0.39 18.85 -6.74
CA LYS A 182 1.79 18.63 -6.35
C LYS A 182 2.09 19.20 -4.96
N SER A 183 1.69 20.44 -4.67
CA SER A 183 1.87 21.03 -3.34
C SER A 183 1.10 20.26 -2.25
N ASN A 184 -0.12 19.81 -2.53
CA ASN A 184 -0.88 18.97 -1.59
C ASN A 184 -0.21 17.61 -1.34
N LEU A 185 0.27 16.97 -2.40
CA LEU A 185 1.02 15.71 -2.34
C LEU A 185 2.29 15.88 -1.48
N ASP A 186 3.07 16.93 -1.72
CA ASP A 186 4.30 17.20 -0.96
C ASP A 186 4.05 17.38 0.54
N ASN A 187 3.02 18.15 0.90
CA ASN A 187 2.65 18.35 2.31
C ASN A 187 2.18 17.02 2.93
N THR A 188 1.37 16.25 2.22
CA THR A 188 0.86 14.96 2.70
C THR A 188 1.98 13.93 2.87
N ILE A 189 2.95 13.89 1.95
CA ILE A 189 4.14 13.02 2.08
C ILE A 189 4.98 13.44 3.28
N LYS A 190 5.17 14.74 3.50
CA LYS A 190 5.87 15.25 4.69
C LYS A 190 5.21 14.77 5.98
N ASP A 191 3.88 14.86 6.08
CA ASP A 191 3.14 14.37 7.25
C ASP A 191 3.23 12.85 7.40
N TYR A 192 3.15 12.11 6.30
CA TYR A 192 3.35 10.67 6.28
C TYR A 192 4.73 10.28 6.81
N ILE A 193 5.79 10.94 6.33
CA ILE A 193 7.18 10.73 6.77
C ILE A 193 7.33 11.01 8.27
N ASN A 194 6.73 12.09 8.78
CA ASN A 194 6.74 12.39 10.21
C ASN A 194 6.11 11.25 11.03
N SER A 195 5.00 10.68 10.54
CA SER A 195 4.35 9.54 11.18
C SER A 195 5.21 8.27 11.11
N VAL A 196 5.86 7.98 9.97
CA VAL A 196 6.82 6.87 9.84
C VAL A 196 7.95 7.00 10.86
N ASN A 197 8.57 8.18 10.93
CA ASN A 197 9.67 8.45 11.86
C ASN A 197 9.25 8.30 13.33
N SER A 198 8.04 8.74 13.67
CA SER A 198 7.49 8.58 15.03
C SER A 198 7.27 7.12 15.40
N ILE A 199 6.84 6.28 14.45
CA ILE A 199 6.66 4.84 14.68
C ILE A 199 8.03 4.17 14.84
N ARG A 200 8.95 4.43 13.90
CA ARG A 200 10.32 3.90 13.93
C ARG A 200 11.04 4.17 15.24
N TYR A 201 10.99 5.43 15.72
CA TYR A 201 11.60 5.82 16.98
C TYR A 201 11.05 5.05 18.19
N LYS A 202 9.75 4.74 18.19
CA LYS A 202 9.13 3.95 19.27
C LYS A 202 9.56 2.49 19.22
N GLU A 203 9.59 1.90 18.02
CA GLU A 203 10.07 0.53 17.81
C GLU A 203 11.54 0.38 18.22
N ASP A 204 12.40 1.34 17.85
CA ASP A 204 13.82 1.33 18.23
C ASP A 204 14.01 1.39 19.75
N LYS A 205 13.26 2.25 20.44
CA LYS A 205 13.31 2.39 21.89
C LYS A 205 12.82 1.13 22.63
N GLU A 206 11.73 0.53 22.19
CA GLU A 206 11.22 -0.73 22.75
C GLU A 206 12.25 -1.87 22.59
N ASN A 207 12.93 -1.93 21.44
CA ASN A 207 13.98 -2.93 21.19
C ASN A 207 15.24 -2.73 22.05
N GLU A 208 15.62 -1.48 22.37
CA GLU A 208 16.74 -1.17 23.26
C GLU A 208 16.44 -1.53 24.73
N GLU A 209 15.22 -1.26 25.20
CA GLU A 209 14.75 -1.63 26.54
C GLU A 209 14.70 -3.15 26.72
N GLN A 210 14.30 -3.90 25.67
CA GLN A 210 14.27 -5.36 25.72
C GLN A 210 15.68 -5.97 25.85
N LYS A 211 16.69 -5.39 25.19
CA LYS A 211 18.09 -5.87 25.20
C LYS A 211 18.87 -5.59 26.48
N THR A 212 18.36 -4.71 27.35
CA THR A 212 19.00 -4.37 28.63
C THR A 212 18.48 -5.20 29.80
N ILE A 213 17.46 -6.04 29.57
CA ILE A 213 16.83 -6.92 30.56
C ILE A 213 17.32 -8.38 30.43
N ASP A 214 18.00 -8.72 29.32
CA ASP A 214 18.69 -9.99 29.06
C ASP A 214 20.20 -9.88 29.37
#